data_AF-A0A7Y3EQC9-F1
#
_entry.id   AF-A0A7Y3EQC9-F1
#
_cell.length_a   1.000
_cell.length_b   1.000
_cell.length_c   1.000
_cell.angle_alpha   90.00
_cell.angle_beta   90.00
_cell.angle_gamma   90.00
#
_symmetry.space_group_name_H-M   'P 1'
#
loop_
_entity.id
_entity.type
_entity.pdbx_description
1 polymer ?
#
loop_
_entity_poly.entity_id
_entity_poly.type
_entity_poly.pdbx_seq_one_letter_code
_entity_poly.pdbx_strand_id
1 'polypeptide(L)'
;MSKFKKKKSGALPAISTASLPDIVFMLLFFFMVATVMRENTLMISNSLPMADQVEKLDKKNPISYVYAGKPSKGYEKYGTEARIQLNDKFADVNEIVQFIYSDRSAMME
;
A
#
# COMPACT_ATOMS: atom_id res chain seq x y z
N MET A 1 -50.50 -53.18 0.81
CA MET A 1 -51.07 -51.84 0.57
C MET A 1 -50.71 -50.91 1.72
N SER A 2 -50.06 -49.78 1.40
CA SER A 2 -49.71 -48.65 2.29
C SER A 2 -48.64 -48.97 3.34
N LYS A 3 -47.48 -48.31 3.39
CA LYS A 3 -47.36 -46.87 3.69
C LYS A 3 -46.06 -46.30 3.09
N PHE A 4 -46.14 -45.83 1.84
CA PHE A 4 -45.26 -44.75 1.39
C PHE A 4 -45.62 -43.49 2.20
N LYS A 5 -44.86 -43.19 3.26
CA LYS A 5 -44.88 -41.87 3.88
C LYS A 5 -43.86 -40.98 3.17
N LYS A 6 -44.35 -40.20 2.21
CA LYS A 6 -43.71 -38.95 1.75
C LYS A 6 -43.44 -38.06 2.98
N LYS A 7 -42.17 -37.78 3.29
CA LYS A 7 -41.73 -36.50 3.88
C LYS A 7 -41.09 -35.75 2.70
N LYS A 8 -41.80 -34.87 1.98
CA LYS A 8 -41.95 -33.43 2.30
C LYS A 8 -40.73 -32.89 3.05
N SER A 9 -39.77 -32.33 2.33
CA SER A 9 -39.68 -30.89 2.09
C SER A 9 -38.38 -30.59 1.36
N GLY A 10 -38.43 -29.80 0.29
CA GLY A 10 -37.25 -29.14 -0.27
C GLY A 10 -36.69 -28.14 0.74
N ALA A 11 -35.96 -28.63 1.72
CA ALA A 11 -35.02 -27.83 2.48
C ALA A 11 -33.68 -28.01 1.77
N LEU A 12 -33.13 -26.92 1.24
CA LEU A 12 -31.74 -26.84 0.84
C LEU A 12 -30.88 -27.58 1.88
N PRO A 13 -29.90 -28.41 1.47
CA PRO A 13 -29.00 -29.05 2.42
C PRO A 13 -28.55 -28.00 3.43
N ALA A 14 -28.70 -28.29 4.73
CA ALA A 14 -28.27 -27.36 5.76
C ALA A 14 -26.84 -26.94 5.41
N ILE A 15 -26.61 -25.62 5.26
CA ILE A 15 -25.29 -25.08 4.96
C ILE A 15 -24.32 -25.76 5.93
N SER A 16 -23.29 -26.40 5.37
CA SER A 16 -22.34 -27.19 6.15
C SER A 16 -21.60 -26.25 7.09
N THR A 17 -22.11 -26.09 8.32
CA THR A 17 -21.49 -25.27 9.36
C THR A 17 -20.14 -25.85 9.80
N ALA A 18 -19.88 -27.12 9.49
CA ALA A 18 -18.58 -27.75 9.68
C ALA A 18 -17.47 -27.14 8.80
N SER A 19 -17.83 -26.59 7.63
CA SER A 19 -16.88 -25.97 6.68
C SER A 19 -16.76 -24.45 6.86
N LEU A 20 -17.66 -23.85 7.63
CA LEU A 20 -17.73 -22.40 7.83
C LEU A 20 -16.47 -21.85 8.53
N PRO A 21 -15.93 -22.48 9.59
CA PRO A 21 -14.69 -22.03 10.23
C PRO A 21 -13.48 -22.08 9.29
N ASP A 22 -13.36 -23.13 8.48
CA ASP A 22 -12.22 -23.31 7.56
C ASP A 22 -12.23 -22.27 6.44
N ILE A 23 -13.40 -21.98 5.85
CA ILE A 23 -13.57 -20.90 4.87
C ILE A 23 -13.25 -19.53 5.48
N VAL A 24 -13.64 -19.29 6.73
CA VAL A 24 -13.30 -18.04 7.43
C VAL A 24 -11.79 -17.93 7.65
N PHE A 25 -11.11 -19.01 8.05
CA PHE A 25 -9.64 -19.00 8.19
C PHE A 25 -8.93 -18.83 6.85
N MET A 26 -9.39 -19.48 5.77
CA MET A 26 -8.86 -19.28 4.43
C MET A 26 -8.98 -17.81 3.97
N LEU A 27 -10.14 -17.18 4.18
CA LEU A 27 -10.35 -15.78 3.80
C LEU A 27 -9.51 -14.82 4.65
N LEU A 28 -9.34 -15.09 5.95
CA LEU A 28 -8.47 -14.28 6.81
C LEU A 28 -7.01 -14.36 6.37
N PHE A 29 -6.48 -15.55 6.07
CA PHE A 29 -5.12 -15.68 5.54
C PHE A 29 -4.98 -15.04 4.15
N PHE A 30 -6.01 -15.14 3.31
CA PHE A 30 -6.02 -14.45 2.02
C PHE A 30 -5.92 -12.93 2.19
N PHE A 31 -6.72 -12.32 3.08
CA PHE A 31 -6.62 -10.89 3.35
C PHE A 31 -5.29 -10.52 3.99
N MET A 32 -4.80 -11.31 4.94
CA MET A 32 -3.51 -11.07 5.60
C MET A 32 -2.33 -11.10 4.62
N VAL A 33 -2.37 -11.96 3.59
CA VAL A 33 -1.33 -12.04 2.55
C VAL A 33 -1.54 -10.99 1.45
N ALA A 34 -2.79 -10.67 1.10
CA ALA A 34 -3.11 -9.70 0.06
C ALA A 34 -2.88 -8.25 0.50
N THR A 35 -2.96 -7.95 1.80
CA THR A 35 -2.65 -6.62 2.34
C THR A 35 -1.14 -6.44 2.52
N VAL A 36 -0.41 -6.41 1.42
CA VAL A 36 0.96 -5.86 1.44
C VAL A 36 0.83 -4.33 1.43
N MET A 37 1.35 -3.69 2.48
CA MET A 37 1.53 -2.25 2.49
C MET A 37 2.45 -1.90 1.32
N ARG A 38 1.96 -1.11 0.36
CA ARG A 38 2.79 -0.61 -0.74
C ARG A 38 3.72 0.44 -0.17
N GLU A 39 4.99 0.11 -0.05
CA GLU A 39 6.04 1.10 0.20
C GLU A 39 6.13 2.03 -1.03
N ASN A 40 6.21 3.33 -0.78
CA ASN A 40 6.04 4.44 -1.72
C ASN A 40 6.45 4.17 -3.17
N THR A 41 5.61 4.63 -4.10
CA THR A 41 5.89 4.46 -5.54
C THR A 41 6.74 5.64 -6.02
N LEU A 42 8.03 5.40 -6.26
CA LEU A 42 8.91 6.42 -6.83
C LEU A 42 8.43 6.84 -8.24
N MET A 43 7.97 8.08 -8.36
CA MET A 43 7.52 8.68 -9.62
C MET A 43 8.66 9.37 -10.38
N ILE A 44 9.82 9.50 -9.74
CA ILE A 44 11.03 10.09 -10.29
C ILE A 44 12.11 9.02 -10.48
N SER A 45 12.77 9.04 -11.62
CA SER A 45 13.98 8.27 -11.85
C SER A 45 15.14 8.93 -11.11
N ASN A 46 15.63 8.27 -10.06
CA ASN A 46 16.80 8.70 -9.31
C ASN A 46 17.90 7.65 -9.45
N SER A 47 19.06 8.05 -9.99
CA SER A 47 20.25 7.20 -10.01
C SER A 47 21.14 7.63 -8.85
N LEU A 48 21.01 6.94 -7.72
CA LEU A 48 21.88 7.18 -6.58
C LEU A 48 23.29 6.68 -6.90
N PRO A 49 24.35 7.43 -6.51
CA PRO A 49 25.71 6.94 -6.65
C PRO A 49 25.94 5.72 -5.75
N MET A 50 26.86 4.85 -6.15
CA MET A 50 27.29 3.75 -5.29
C MET A 50 28.08 4.32 -4.12
N ALA A 51 27.68 4.00 -2.90
CA ALA A 51 28.33 4.47 -1.68
C ALA A 51 28.91 3.27 -0.91
N ASP A 52 30.23 3.27 -0.71
CA ASP A 52 30.93 2.20 0.02
C ASP A 52 30.84 2.37 1.54
N GLN A 53 30.57 3.58 2.02
CA GLN A 53 30.41 3.90 3.44
C GLN A 53 29.02 4.49 3.66
N VAL A 54 28.12 3.67 4.18
CA VAL A 54 26.77 4.07 4.57
C VAL A 54 26.59 3.86 6.07
N GLU A 55 26.08 4.88 6.76
CA GLU A 55 25.74 4.80 8.18
C GLU A 55 24.22 4.62 8.32
N LYS A 56 23.80 3.71 9.19
CA LYS A 56 22.38 3.53 9.48
C LYS A 56 21.94 4.64 10.42
N LEU A 57 20.86 5.33 10.06
CA LEU A 57 20.25 6.33 10.92
C LEU A 57 19.69 5.65 12.19
N ASP A 58 20.11 6.13 13.36
CA ASP A 58 19.68 5.61 14.67
C ASP A 58 18.17 5.79 14.91
N LYS A 59 17.59 6.85 14.32
CA LYS A 59 16.16 7.13 14.37
C LYS A 59 15.57 6.94 12.98
N LYS A 60 14.71 5.93 12.85
CA LYS A 60 13.94 5.69 11.63
C LYS A 60 12.83 6.72 11.41
N ASN A 61 12.41 7.41 12.47
CA ASN A 61 11.39 8.45 12.42
C ASN A 61 11.86 9.72 13.17
N PRO A 62 11.59 10.91 12.63
CA PRO A 62 10.97 11.17 11.33
C PRO A 62 12.01 11.35 10.21
N ILE A 63 11.86 10.64 9.08
CA ILE A 63 12.67 10.84 7.87
C ILE A 63 11.73 11.24 6.74
N SER A 64 11.92 12.43 6.19
CA SER A 64 11.20 12.93 5.02
C SER A 64 12.10 12.83 3.80
N TYR A 65 11.57 12.29 2.69
CA TYR A 65 12.33 12.14 1.45
C TYR A 65 11.89 13.18 0.42
N VAL A 66 12.87 13.90 -0.11
CA VAL A 66 12.71 14.81 -1.25
C VAL A 66 13.47 14.21 -2.42
N TYR A 67 12.75 13.86 -3.48
CA TYR A 67 13.34 13.34 -4.70
C TYR A 67 13.30 14.42 -5.78
N ALA A 68 14.38 14.54 -6.56
CA ALA A 68 14.45 15.46 -7.69
C ALA A 68 15.04 14.74 -8.90
N GLY A 69 14.41 14.88 -10.06
CA GLY A 69 14.87 14.20 -11.26
C GLY A 69 13.82 14.13 -12.35
N LYS A 70 14.13 13.39 -13.42
CA LYS A 70 13.19 13.18 -14.53
C LYS A 70 12.09 12.19 -14.12
N PRO A 71 10.85 12.35 -14.62
CA PRO A 71 9.79 11.37 -14.37
C PRO A 71 10.21 9.95 -14.78
N SER A 72 9.87 8.96 -13.97
CA SER A 72 10.17 7.54 -14.25
C SER A 72 9.26 7.00 -15.37
N LYS A 73 9.66 5.86 -15.97
CA LYS A 73 8.88 5.20 -17.03
C LYS A 73 7.46 4.92 -16.55
N GLY A 74 6.46 5.56 -17.16
CA GLY A 74 5.05 5.54 -16.74
C GLY A 74 4.49 6.88 -16.24
N TYR A 75 5.36 7.84 -15.89
CA TYR A 75 5.01 9.20 -15.49
C TYR A 75 5.41 10.25 -16.54
N GLU A 76 5.73 9.83 -17.76
CA GLU A 76 6.13 10.67 -18.89
C GLU A 76 5.08 11.74 -19.27
N LYS A 77 3.81 11.49 -18.90
CA LYS A 77 2.70 12.46 -19.03
C LYS A 77 2.93 13.77 -18.25
N TYR A 78 3.84 13.78 -17.28
CA TYR A 78 4.20 14.96 -16.48
C TYR A 78 5.39 15.74 -17.06
N GLY A 79 5.86 15.35 -18.25
CA GLY A 79 6.92 16.01 -19.00
C GLY A 79 8.25 15.26 -18.96
N THR A 80 9.25 15.83 -19.63
CA THR A 80 10.64 15.31 -19.68
C THR A 80 11.61 16.13 -18.82
N GLU A 81 11.12 17.23 -18.26
CA GLU A 81 11.89 18.16 -17.42
C GLU A 81 12.01 17.63 -15.99
N ALA A 82 13.01 18.13 -15.26
CA ALA A 82 13.22 17.76 -13.87
C ALA A 82 12.03 18.23 -13.02
N ARG A 83 11.43 17.30 -12.29
CA ARG A 83 10.37 17.55 -11.32
C ARG A 83 10.87 17.21 -9.92
N ILE A 84 10.19 17.72 -8.92
CA ILE A 84 10.44 17.41 -7.52
C ILE A 84 9.27 16.58 -7.00
N GLN A 85 9.56 15.52 -6.26
CA GLN A 85 8.60 14.67 -5.60
C GLN A 85 8.83 14.78 -4.10
N LEU A 86 7.78 15.18 -3.39
CA LEU A 86 7.70 15.22 -1.94
C LEU A 86 6.86 14.00 -1.53
N ASN A 87 7.50 13.00 -0.92
CA ASN A 87 6.89 11.69 -0.64
C ASN A 87 6.25 11.05 -1.88
N ASP A 88 4.92 11.02 -2.00
CA ASP A 88 4.18 10.41 -3.13
C ASP A 88 3.55 11.44 -4.08
N LYS A 89 3.93 12.72 -3.99
CA LYS A 89 3.33 13.80 -4.79
C LYS A 89 4.37 14.65 -5.51
N PHE A 90 4.10 15.01 -6.77
CA PHE A 90 4.86 16.04 -7.47
C PHE A 90 4.60 17.42 -6.86
N ALA A 91 5.66 18.21 -6.71
CA ALA A 91 5.62 19.55 -6.16
C ALA A 91 6.56 20.49 -6.90
N ASP A 92 6.28 21.78 -6.81
CA ASP A 92 7.18 22.85 -7.27
C ASP A 92 8.15 23.26 -6.16
N VAL A 93 9.25 23.92 -6.54
CA VAL A 93 10.32 24.36 -5.62
C VAL A 93 9.76 25.21 -4.46
N ASN A 94 8.75 26.02 -4.74
CA ASN A 94 8.12 26.92 -3.76
C ASN A 94 7.29 26.17 -2.69
N GLU A 95 6.84 24.95 -2.98
CA GLU A 95 6.00 24.15 -2.07
C GLU A 95 6.84 23.36 -1.06
N ILE A 96 8.14 23.20 -1.29
CA ILE A 96 9.05 22.43 -0.41
C ILE A 96 9.06 23.01 1.00
N VAL A 97 9.10 24.33 1.12
CA VAL A 97 9.17 25.01 2.41
C VAL A 97 7.91 24.76 3.23
N GLN A 98 6.74 24.89 2.60
CA GLN A 98 5.45 24.61 3.25
C GLN A 98 5.34 23.14 3.64
N PHE A 99 5.79 22.24 2.77
CA PHE A 99 5.84 20.81 3.07
C PHE A 99 6.69 20.53 4.31
N ILE A 100 7.92 21.06 4.40
CA ILE A 100 8.80 20.86 5.56
C ILE A 100 8.14 21.37 6.85
N TYR A 101 7.47 22.54 6.81
CA TYR A 101 6.77 23.05 7.99
C TYR A 101 5.59 22.18 8.40
N SER A 102 4.78 21.74 7.42
CA SER A 102 3.65 20.85 7.68
C SER A 102 4.10 19.50 8.26
N ASP A 103 5.17 18.92 7.69
CA ASP A 103 5.72 17.64 8.09
C ASP A 103 6.30 17.74 9.50
N ARG A 104 7.09 18.78 9.79
CA ARG A 104 7.58 19.07 11.15
C ARG A 104 6.46 19.29 12.16
N SER A 105 5.37 19.97 11.78
CA SER A 105 4.25 20.20 12.70
C SER A 105 3.45 18.93 12.99
N ALA A 106 3.25 18.07 11.99
CA ALA A 106 2.58 16.78 12.15
C ALA A 106 3.39 15.80 13.02
N MET A 107 4.70 16.02 13.16
CA MET A 107 5.62 15.19 13.95
C MET A 107 5.73 15.60 15.43
N MET A 108 5.18 16.76 15.81
CA MET A 108 5.28 17.30 17.18
C MET A 108 4.13 16.85 18.09
N GLU A 109 3.23 16.00 17.60
CA GLU A 109 2.14 15.34 18.35
C GLU A 109 2.36 13.83 18.39
#